data_AF-A0A0Q7YBL2-F1
#
_entry.id   AF-A0A0Q7YBL2-F1
#
_cell.length_a   1.000
_cell.length_b   1.000
_cell.length_c   1.000
_cell.angle_alpha   90.00
_cell.angle_beta   90.00
_cell.angle_gamma   90.00
#
_symmetry.space_group_name_H-M   'P 1'
#
loop_
_entity.id
_entity.type
_entity.pdbx_description
1 polymer ?
#
loop_
_entity_poly.entity_id
_entity_poly.type
_entity_poly.pdbx_seq_one_letter_code
_entity_poly.pdbx_strand_id
1 'polypeptide(L)'
;MLNIEEANRKSKEAVDGVLKSYSEVAKSWQAIATETGEFSRKYMQDATSYFEQLMGVRTIEAALELQTNFAKSSYETAVAQTSKLTELYSELGKTLVKPLEAAASQSTSVFTKTTL
;
A
#
# COMPACT_ATOMS: atom_id res chain seq x y z
N MET A 1 -33.54 -34.08 -1.11
CA MET A 1 -33.33 -33.47 -2.44
C MET A 1 -32.01 -32.73 -2.40
N LEU A 2 -31.10 -33.01 -3.33
CA LEU A 2 -29.87 -32.23 -3.48
C LEU A 2 -30.29 -30.79 -3.81
N ASN A 3 -29.98 -29.85 -2.92
CA ASN A 3 -30.43 -28.47 -3.04
C ASN A 3 -29.54 -27.72 -4.06
N ILE A 4 -29.85 -27.90 -5.35
CA ILE A 4 -29.11 -27.30 -6.48
C ILE A 4 -29.08 -25.76 -6.38
N GLU A 5 -30.10 -25.16 -5.77
CA GLU A 5 -30.20 -23.71 -5.56
C GLU A 5 -29.20 -23.21 -4.50
N GLU A 6 -29.05 -23.95 -3.41
CA GLU A 6 -28.00 -23.73 -2.40
C GLU A 6 -26.58 -23.89 -3.00
N ALA A 7 -26.40 -24.91 -3.86
CA ALA A 7 -25.14 -25.14 -4.54
C ALA A 7 -24.80 -23.99 -5.52
N ASN A 8 -25.77 -23.51 -6.29
CA ASN A 8 -25.61 -22.36 -7.18
C ASN A 8 -25.31 -21.06 -6.40
N ARG A 9 -26.00 -20.83 -5.28
CA ARG A 9 -25.75 -19.68 -4.40
C ARG A 9 -24.32 -19.68 -3.85
N LYS A 10 -23.87 -20.82 -3.31
CA LYS A 10 -22.50 -20.98 -2.79
C LYS A 10 -21.44 -20.82 -3.89
N SER A 11 -21.71 -21.32 -5.09
CA SER A 11 -20.83 -21.12 -6.26
C SER A 11 -20.67 -19.64 -6.61
N LYS A 12 -21.79 -18.90 -6.66
CA LYS A 12 -21.78 -17.46 -6.91
C LYS A 12 -21.02 -16.68 -5.83
N GLU A 13 -21.30 -16.97 -4.56
CA GLU A 13 -20.60 -16.35 -3.42
C GLU A 13 -19.09 -16.62 -3.45
N ALA A 14 -18.67 -17.83 -3.85
CA ALA A 14 -17.26 -18.16 -4.01
C ALA A 14 -16.61 -17.35 -5.15
N VAL A 15 -17.27 -17.23 -6.31
CA VAL A 15 -16.78 -16.43 -7.44
C VAL A 15 -16.67 -14.95 -7.08
N ASP A 16 -17.71 -14.38 -6.46
CA ASP A 16 -17.72 -12.99 -6.02
C ASP A 16 -16.61 -12.72 -4.97
N GLY A 17 -16.37 -13.67 -4.07
CA GLY A 17 -15.29 -13.61 -3.08
C GLY A 17 -13.89 -13.62 -3.70
N VAL A 18 -13.67 -14.46 -4.72
CA VAL A 18 -12.41 -14.50 -5.47
C VAL A 18 -12.19 -13.20 -6.24
N LEU A 19 -13.20 -12.72 -6.96
CA LEU A 19 -13.12 -11.46 -7.71
C LEU A 19 -12.82 -10.27 -6.80
N LYS A 20 -13.47 -10.22 -5.64
CA LYS A 20 -13.22 -9.19 -4.62
C LYS A 20 -11.78 -9.25 -4.12
N SER A 21 -11.29 -10.44 -3.76
CA SER A 21 -9.91 -10.63 -3.27
C SER A 21 -8.87 -10.20 -4.30
N TYR A 22 -9.08 -10.57 -5.57
CA TYR A 22 -8.23 -10.14 -6.67
C TYR A 22 -8.24 -8.61 -6.85
N SER A 23 -9.42 -7.99 -6.80
CA SER A 23 -9.56 -6.53 -6.88
C SER A 23 -8.85 -5.82 -5.73
N GLU A 24 -8.94 -6.34 -4.50
CA GLU A 24 -8.24 -5.76 -3.33
C GLU A 24 -6.72 -5.83 -3.48
N VAL A 25 -6.17 -6.97 -3.91
CA VAL A 25 -4.73 -7.12 -4.17
C VAL A 25 -4.26 -6.16 -5.27
N ALA A 26 -5.01 -6.06 -6.38
CA ALA A 26 -4.70 -5.14 -7.46
C ALA A 26 -4.68 -3.67 -6.99
N LYS A 27 -5.62 -3.28 -6.13
CA LYS A 27 -5.66 -1.93 -5.52
C LYS A 27 -4.47 -1.68 -4.60
N SER A 28 -4.04 -2.66 -3.79
CA SER A 28 -2.84 -2.52 -2.96
C SER A 28 -1.59 -2.27 -3.81
N TRP A 29 -1.44 -3.00 -4.92
CA TRP A 29 -0.35 -2.76 -5.87
C TRP A 29 -0.42 -1.39 -6.54
N GLN A 30 -1.63 -0.97 -6.95
CA GLN A 30 -1.83 0.35 -7.53
C GLN A 30 -1.45 1.46 -6.55
N ALA A 31 -1.80 1.32 -5.26
CA ALA A 31 -1.42 2.26 -4.22
C ALA A 31 0.10 2.38 -4.05
N ILE A 32 0.83 1.25 -4.04
CA ILE A 32 2.31 1.24 -3.98
C ILE A 32 2.91 1.94 -5.20
N ALA A 33 2.39 1.65 -6.40
CA ALA A 33 2.86 2.26 -7.64
C ALA A 33 2.61 3.78 -7.67
N THR A 34 1.43 4.23 -7.24
CA THR A 34 1.08 5.65 -7.13
C THR A 34 2.03 6.35 -6.16
N GLU A 35 2.19 5.85 -4.94
CA GLU A 35 3.04 6.44 -3.92
C GLU A 35 4.51 6.56 -4.38
N THR A 36 5.04 5.51 -5.02
CA THR A 36 6.42 5.51 -5.54
C THR A 36 6.60 6.52 -6.67
N GLY A 37 5.59 6.65 -7.53
CA GLY A 37 5.59 7.63 -8.63
C GLY A 37 5.50 9.07 -8.13
N GLU A 38 4.66 9.32 -7.14
CA GLU A 38 4.52 10.64 -6.49
C GLU A 38 5.82 11.05 -5.79
N PHE A 39 6.44 10.14 -5.02
CA PHE A 39 7.74 10.37 -4.40
C PHE A 39 8.82 10.71 -5.43
N SER A 40 8.89 9.95 -6.52
CA SER A 40 9.87 10.18 -7.60
C SER A 40 9.70 11.57 -8.22
N ARG A 41 8.44 11.98 -8.48
CA ARG A 41 8.12 13.32 -8.97
C ARG A 41 8.54 14.40 -7.98
N LYS A 42 8.22 14.23 -6.70
CA LYS A 42 8.58 15.18 -5.65
C LYS A 42 10.10 15.33 -5.54
N TYR A 43 10.84 14.22 -5.54
CA TYR A 43 12.30 14.23 -5.48
C TYR A 43 12.92 15.04 -6.63
N MET A 44 12.41 14.87 -7.86
CA MET A 44 12.86 15.66 -9.01
C MET A 44 12.59 17.17 -8.84
N GLN A 45 11.42 17.53 -8.30
CA GLN A 45 11.06 18.92 -8.03
C GLN A 45 11.96 19.53 -6.96
N ASP A 46 12.18 18.82 -5.85
CA ASP A 46 13.05 19.26 -4.76
C ASP A 46 14.50 19.45 -5.25
N ALA A 47 15.02 18.50 -6.05
CA ALA A 47 16.37 18.58 -6.61
C ALA A 47 16.53 19.76 -7.58
N THR A 48 15.53 19.99 -8.43
CA THR A 48 15.52 21.14 -9.35
C THR A 48 15.51 22.46 -8.57
N SER A 49 14.64 22.57 -7.57
CA SER A 49 14.54 23.76 -6.74
C SER A 49 15.83 24.02 -5.94
N TYR A 50 16.46 22.97 -5.41
CA TYR A 50 17.76 23.08 -4.74
C TYR A 50 18.83 23.62 -5.69
N PHE A 51 18.90 23.11 -6.91
CA PHE A 51 19.88 23.54 -7.90
C PHE A 51 19.66 25.01 -8.33
N GLU A 52 18.42 25.41 -8.59
CA GLU A 52 18.06 26.80 -8.89
C GLU A 52 18.49 27.75 -7.77
N GLN A 53 18.22 27.37 -6.51
CA GLN A 53 18.61 28.15 -5.34
C GLN A 53 20.13 28.21 -5.20
N LEU A 54 20.83 27.10 -5.41
CA LEU A 54 22.29 27.01 -5.31
C LEU A 54 22.99 27.88 -6.35
N MET A 55 22.43 28.02 -7.56
CA MET A 55 22.96 28.95 -8.55
C MET A 55 22.74 30.43 -8.18
N GLY A 56 21.75 30.72 -7.32
CA GLY A 56 21.38 32.07 -6.91
C GLY A 56 22.15 32.62 -5.72
N VAL A 57 22.78 31.77 -4.89
CA VAL A 57 23.52 32.22 -3.70
C VAL A 57 24.85 32.87 -4.07
N ARG A 58 25.26 33.88 -3.30
CA ARG A 58 26.48 34.69 -3.57
C ARG A 58 27.58 34.51 -2.53
N THR A 59 27.31 33.77 -1.47
CA THR A 59 28.25 33.55 -0.36
C THR A 59 28.29 32.08 0.00
N ILE A 60 29.40 31.65 0.60
CA ILE A 60 29.60 30.26 1.03
C ILE A 60 28.66 29.94 2.19
N GLU A 61 28.42 30.90 3.09
CA GLU A 61 27.51 30.74 4.23
C GLU A 61 26.09 30.42 3.76
N ALA A 62 25.59 31.14 2.74
CA ALA A 62 24.26 30.88 2.17
C ALA A 62 24.20 29.51 1.45
N ALA A 63 25.28 29.10 0.77
CA ALA A 63 25.36 27.78 0.15
C ALA A 63 25.34 26.66 1.21
N LEU A 64 26.06 26.84 2.33
CA LEU A 64 26.07 25.89 3.44
C LEU A 64 24.71 25.77 4.13
N GLU A 65 24.03 26.90 4.34
CA GLU A 65 22.67 26.91 4.88
C GLU A 65 21.71 26.15 3.95
N LEU A 66 21.76 26.44 2.64
CA LEU A 66 20.93 25.77 1.64
C LEU A 66 21.19 24.25 1.60
N GLN A 67 22.45 23.82 1.58
CA GLN A 67 22.82 22.39 1.58
C GLN A 67 22.37 21.69 2.87
N THR A 68 22.48 22.37 4.02
CA THR A 68 22.03 21.84 5.32
C THR A 68 20.51 21.67 5.36
N ASN A 69 19.77 22.67 4.88
CA ASN A 69 18.31 22.62 4.80
C ASN A 69 17.84 21.53 3.83
N PHE A 70 18.49 21.41 2.67
CA PHE A 70 18.20 20.35 1.71
C PHE A 70 18.45 18.95 2.30
N ALA A 71 19.57 18.75 3.00
CA ALA A 71 19.88 17.48 3.64
C ALA A 71 18.86 17.11 4.73
N LYS A 72 18.48 18.07 5.57
CA LYS A 72 17.45 17.87 6.60
C LYS A 72 16.10 17.49 5.98
N SER A 73 15.63 18.26 5.01
CA SER A 73 14.36 18.02 4.31
C SER A 73 14.35 16.67 3.58
N SER A 74 15.47 16.30 2.94
CA SER A 74 15.63 15.02 2.25
C SER A 74 15.53 13.85 3.23
N TYR A 75 16.14 13.98 4.42
CA TYR A 75 16.06 12.97 5.47
C TYR A 75 14.62 12.80 6.00
N GLU A 76 13.95 13.90 6.33
CA GLU A 76 12.56 13.89 6.81
C GLU A 76 11.63 13.25 5.76
N THR A 77 11.81 13.62 4.48
CA THR A 77 11.04 13.06 3.36
C THR A 77 11.31 11.56 3.19
N ALA A 78 12.56 11.11 3.30
CA ALA A 78 12.92 9.70 3.17
C ALA A 78 12.33 8.83 4.29
N VAL A 79 12.34 9.33 5.53
CA VAL A 79 11.71 8.65 6.68
C VAL A 79 10.19 8.56 6.49
N ALA A 80 9.56 9.64 6.04
CA ALA A 80 8.13 9.64 5.73
C ALA A 80 7.79 8.63 4.62
N GLN A 81 8.55 8.61 3.52
CA GLN A 81 8.35 7.68 2.42
C GLN A 81 8.53 6.22 2.85
N THR A 82 9.55 5.94 3.65
CA THR A 82 9.82 4.59 4.16
C THR A 82 8.68 4.10 5.06
N SER A 83 8.18 4.97 5.93
CA SER A 83 7.03 4.67 6.79
C SER A 83 5.79 4.37 5.96
N LYS A 84 5.53 5.20 4.94
CA LYS A 84 4.40 5.06 4.05
C LYS A 84 4.43 3.76 3.23
N LEU A 85 5.58 3.42 2.64
CA LEU A 85 5.76 2.16 1.93
C LEU A 85 5.60 0.96 2.87
N THR A 86 6.12 1.04 4.09
CA THR A 86 5.96 -0.03 5.10
C THR A 86 4.49 -0.29 5.41
N GLU A 87 3.69 0.77 5.59
CA GLU A 87 2.23 0.65 5.76
C GLU A 87 1.56 -0.01 4.55
N LEU A 88 1.88 0.43 3.34
CA LEU A 88 1.29 -0.11 2.11
C LEU A 88 1.63 -1.60 1.90
N TYR A 89 2.87 -2.01 2.16
CA TYR A 89 3.27 -3.42 2.10
C TYR A 89 2.62 -4.27 3.20
N SER A 90 2.46 -3.72 4.41
CA SER A 90 1.70 -4.37 5.48
C SER A 90 0.23 -4.59 5.07
N GLU A 91 -0.42 -3.60 4.48
CA GLU A 91 -1.81 -3.72 3.99
C GLU A 91 -1.95 -4.74 2.85
N LEU A 92 -0.97 -4.80 1.95
CA LEU A 92 -0.91 -5.87 0.94
C LEU A 92 -0.82 -7.25 1.63
N GLY A 93 0.08 -7.42 2.60
CA GLY A 93 0.22 -8.66 3.36
C GLY A 93 -1.08 -9.09 4.04
N LYS A 94 -1.77 -8.17 4.72
CA LYS A 94 -3.10 -8.41 5.31
C LYS A 94 -4.13 -8.85 4.26
N THR A 95 -4.14 -8.19 3.11
CA THR A 95 -5.07 -8.51 2.01
C THR A 95 -4.83 -9.92 1.48
N LEU A 96 -3.59 -10.40 1.44
CA LEU A 96 -3.24 -11.75 0.99
C LEU A 96 -3.67 -12.85 1.97
N VAL A 97 -3.73 -12.58 3.28
CA VAL A 97 -4.09 -13.58 4.31
C VAL A 97 -5.59 -13.63 4.63
N LYS A 98 -6.36 -12.58 4.32
CA LYS A 98 -7.83 -12.53 4.51
C LYS A 98 -8.58 -13.76 3.96
N PRO A 99 -8.28 -14.30 2.76
CA PRO A 99 -8.98 -15.48 2.24
C PRO A 99 -8.78 -16.72 3.12
N LEU A 100 -7.61 -16.85 3.76
CA LEU A 100 -7.29 -17.97 4.67
C LEU A 100 -8.08 -17.85 5.99
N GLU A 101 -8.17 -16.64 6.55
CA GLU A 101 -8.97 -16.37 7.75
C GLU A 101 -10.47 -16.63 7.52
N ALA A 102 -10.98 -16.24 6.35
CA ALA A 102 -12.37 -16.49 5.96
C ALA A 102 -12.66 -18.00 5.81
N ALA A 103 -11.74 -18.76 5.22
CA ALA A 103 -11.88 -20.21 5.06
C ALA A 103 -11.82 -20.96 6.40
N ALA A 104 -10.92 -20.55 7.31
CA ALA A 104 -10.82 -21.10 8.66
C ALA A 104 -12.13 -20.86 9.44
N SER A 105 -12.66 -19.63 9.40
CA SER A 105 -13.89 -19.25 10.11
C SER A 105 -15.13 -20.01 9.62
N GLN A 106 -15.23 -20.27 8.32
CA GLN A 106 -16.30 -21.12 7.77
C GLN A 106 -16.19 -22.57 8.24
N SER A 107 -14.97 -23.10 8.32
CA SER A 107 -14.72 -24.48 8.76
C SER A 107 -15.11 -24.68 10.23
N THR A 108 -14.80 -23.72 11.10
CA THR A 108 -15.19 -23.77 12.52
C THR A 108 -16.71 -23.66 12.70
N SER A 109 -17.39 -22.82 11.91
CA SER A 109 -18.86 -22.68 11.93
C SER A 109 -19.58 -23.98 11.51
N VAL A 110 -19.06 -24.69 10.49
CA VAL A 110 -19.60 -25.99 10.06
C VAL A 110 -19.41 -27.05 11.15
N PHE A 111 -18.27 -27.04 11.86
CA PHE A 111 -17.99 -28.00 12.92
C PHE A 111 -18.92 -27.83 14.13
N THR A 112 -19.12 -26.59 14.59
CA THR A 112 -20.01 -26.30 15.73
C THR A 112 -21.48 -26.63 15.41
N LYS A 113 -21.91 -26.45 14.15
CA LYS A 113 -23.27 -26.76 13.71
C LYS A 113 -23.53 -28.25 13.46
N THR A 114 -22.49 -29.07 13.35
CA THR A 114 -22.61 -30.53 13.15
C THR A 114 -22.58 -31.29 14.48
N THR A 115 -22.16 -30.63 15.56
CA THR A 115 -22.02 -31.24 16.90
C THR A 115 -23.11 -30.80 17.89
N LEU A 116 -24.14 -30.07 17.41
CA LEU A 116 -25.34 -29.63 18.14
C LEU A 116 -26.61 -30.02 17.38
#